data_AF-A0A6L7LGY6-F1
#
_entry.id   AF-A0A6L7LGY6-F1
#
_cell.length_a   1.000
_cell.length_b   1.000
_cell.length_c   1.000
_cell.angle_alpha   90.00
_cell.angle_beta   90.00
_cell.angle_gamma   90.00
#
_symmetry.space_group_name_H-M   'P 1'
#
loop_
_entity.id
_entity.type
_entity.pdbx_description
1 polymer ?
#
loop_
_entity_poly.entity_id
_entity_poly.type
_entity_poly.pdbx_seq_one_letter_code
_entity_poly.pdbx_strand_id
1 'polypeptide(L)'
;MVEHPKYATMEARSENREELVRIMDKQFMTKTSAEWDAHFRATGDFIYARVQSVDELVDDPQVIANEYITTFDHPAIGPIKMCNHPNIYSETPSGIFREAPELGQHTEEILIDELDYSWEDITVLQDKGVIL
;
A
#
# COMPACT_ATOMS: atom_id res chain seq x y z
N MET A 1 -11.37 -21.36 30.03
CA MET A 1 -10.33 -20.29 30.07
C MET A 1 -10.89 -18.98 30.61
N VAL A 2 -12.05 -18.53 30.13
CA VAL A 2 -12.69 -17.26 30.53
C VAL A 2 -12.95 -17.16 32.05
N GLU A 3 -13.25 -18.28 32.71
CA GLU A 3 -13.48 -18.31 34.17
C GLU A 3 -12.19 -18.53 35.00
N HIS A 4 -11.05 -18.77 34.36
CA HIS A 4 -9.81 -19.04 35.08
C HIS A 4 -9.28 -17.72 35.69
N PRO A 5 -8.92 -17.67 36.99
CA PRO A 5 -8.53 -16.42 37.66
C PRO A 5 -7.40 -15.65 36.94
N LYS A 6 -6.42 -16.37 36.37
CA LYS A 6 -5.33 -15.76 35.58
C LYS A 6 -5.77 -15.04 34.29
N TYR A 7 -6.97 -15.31 33.78
CA TYR A 7 -7.41 -14.83 32.45
C TYR A 7 -8.78 -14.13 32.46
N ALA A 8 -9.47 -14.08 33.61
CA ALA A 8 -10.83 -13.57 33.71
C ALA A 8 -10.92 -12.05 33.45
N THR A 9 -9.93 -11.28 33.90
CA THR A 9 -9.89 -9.81 33.71
C THR A 9 -8.82 -9.41 32.71
N MET A 10 -8.93 -8.19 32.17
CA MET A 10 -7.91 -7.63 31.28
C MET A 10 -6.55 -7.49 31.98
N GLU A 11 -6.56 -7.06 33.25
CA GLU A 11 -5.36 -6.92 34.08
C GLU A 11 -4.68 -8.27 34.32
N ALA A 12 -5.44 -9.29 34.74
CA ALA A 12 -4.90 -10.63 34.93
C ALA A 12 -4.32 -11.21 33.64
N ARG A 13 -4.97 -11.00 32.48
CA ARG A 13 -4.42 -11.40 31.17
C ARG A 13 -3.12 -10.69 30.84
N SER A 14 -2.98 -9.41 31.19
CA SER A 14 -1.76 -8.63 30.96
C SER A 14 -0.58 -9.14 31.77
N GLU A 15 -0.82 -9.45 33.05
CA GLU A 15 0.17 -10.03 33.96
C GLU A 15 0.61 -11.43 33.50
N ASN A 16 -0.32 -12.23 33.00
CA ASN A 16 -0.08 -13.62 32.59
C ASN A 16 0.12 -13.78 31.06
N ARG A 17 0.44 -12.68 30.35
CA ARG A 17 0.42 -12.64 28.87
C ARG A 17 1.29 -13.71 28.21
N GLU A 18 2.47 -13.98 28.75
CA GLU A 18 3.40 -14.92 28.13
C GLU A 18 2.89 -16.36 28.19
N GLU A 19 2.27 -16.75 29.30
CA GLU A 19 1.62 -18.06 29.43
C GLU A 19 0.43 -18.16 28.48
N LEU A 20 -0.39 -17.11 28.42
CA LEU A 20 -1.55 -17.03 27.55
C LEU A 20 -1.15 -17.15 26.06
N VAL A 21 -0.13 -16.42 25.62
CA VAL A 21 0.41 -16.50 24.25
C VAL A 21 0.90 -17.91 23.94
N ARG A 22 1.67 -18.55 24.83
CA ARG A 22 2.11 -19.95 24.61
C ARG A 22 0.96 -20.94 24.48
N ILE A 23 -0.15 -20.72 25.18
CA ILE A 23 -1.35 -21.56 25.03
C ILE A 23 -2.01 -21.32 23.68
N MET A 24 -2.14 -20.04 23.27
CA MET A 24 -2.70 -19.67 21.97
C MET A 24 -1.83 -20.19 20.81
N ASP A 25 -0.50 -20.07 20.89
CA ASP A 25 0.42 -20.55 19.85
C ASP A 25 0.24 -22.05 19.57
N LYS A 26 0.15 -22.85 20.65
CA LYS A 26 -0.11 -24.30 20.51
C LYS A 26 -1.42 -24.57 19.78
N GLN A 27 -2.45 -23.77 20.04
CA GLN A 27 -3.72 -23.89 19.35
C GLN A 27 -3.60 -23.45 17.88
N PHE A 28 -2.97 -22.31 17.61
CA PHE A 28 -2.80 -21.78 16.27
C PHE A 28 -1.98 -22.70 15.37
N MET A 29 -1.02 -23.44 15.92
CA MET A 29 -0.26 -24.48 15.20
C MET A 29 -1.11 -25.66 14.70
N THR A 30 -2.34 -25.84 15.17
CA THR A 30 -3.18 -27.01 14.78
C THR A 30 -3.83 -26.87 13.41
N LYS A 31 -3.85 -25.68 12.83
CA LYS A 31 -4.43 -25.40 11.51
C LYS A 31 -3.61 -24.37 10.76
N THR A 32 -3.78 -24.33 9.44
CA THR A 32 -3.19 -23.29 8.60
C THR A 32 -3.83 -21.92 8.87
N SER A 33 -3.16 -20.84 8.48
CA SER A 33 -3.72 -19.49 8.57
C SER A 33 -5.02 -19.34 7.78
N ALA A 34 -5.17 -20.03 6.64
CA ALA A 34 -6.36 -19.99 5.82
C ALA A 34 -7.56 -20.66 6.51
N GLU A 35 -7.34 -21.79 7.19
CA GLU A 35 -8.38 -22.47 7.96
C GLU A 35 -8.83 -21.64 9.18
N TRP A 36 -7.88 -20.96 9.84
CA TRP A 36 -8.22 -20.04 10.93
C TRP A 36 -8.98 -18.81 10.44
N ASP A 37 -8.56 -18.18 9.34
CA ASP A 37 -9.26 -17.05 8.73
C ASP A 37 -10.70 -17.44 8.37
N ALA A 38 -10.90 -18.58 7.69
CA ALA A 38 -12.23 -19.08 7.38
C ALA A 38 -13.10 -19.31 8.63
N HIS A 39 -12.52 -19.88 9.69
CA HIS A 39 -13.21 -20.09 10.95
C HIS A 39 -13.60 -18.78 11.65
N PHE A 40 -12.68 -17.81 11.68
CA PHE A 40 -12.90 -16.52 12.31
C PHE A 40 -13.87 -15.63 11.53
N ARG A 41 -13.88 -15.66 10.20
CA ARG A 41 -14.92 -14.98 9.39
C ARG A 41 -16.31 -15.53 9.65
N ALA A 42 -16.43 -16.83 9.87
CA ALA A 42 -17.72 -17.48 10.07
C ALA A 42 -18.31 -17.27 11.48
N THR A 43 -17.46 -17.09 12.50
CA THR A 43 -17.91 -17.18 13.91
C THR A 43 -17.30 -16.14 14.85
N GLY A 44 -16.30 -15.38 14.41
CA GLY A 44 -15.57 -14.45 15.25
C GLY A 44 -16.33 -13.17 15.52
N ASP A 45 -16.49 -12.83 16.80
CA ASP A 45 -16.91 -11.51 17.27
C ASP A 45 -15.72 -10.79 17.93
N PHE A 46 -14.65 -10.61 17.15
CA PHE A 46 -13.43 -9.94 17.58
C PHE A 46 -12.61 -9.44 16.39
N ILE A 47 -11.70 -8.50 16.66
CA ILE A 47 -10.81 -7.91 15.66
C ILE A 47 -9.61 -8.82 15.46
N TYR A 48 -9.34 -9.19 14.22
CA TYR A 48 -8.11 -9.86 13.81
C TYR A 48 -7.75 -9.46 12.39
N ALA A 49 -6.51 -9.73 12.00
CA ALA A 49 -6.08 -9.64 10.61
C ALA A 49 -5.12 -10.79 10.33
N ARG A 50 -5.18 -11.33 9.12
CA ARG A 50 -4.16 -12.23 8.62
C ARG A 50 -2.90 -11.42 8.31
N VAL A 51 -1.74 -11.94 8.73
CA VAL A 51 -0.45 -11.42 8.27
C VAL A 51 -0.21 -11.98 6.87
N GLN A 52 -0.21 -11.09 5.88
CA GLN A 52 -0.05 -11.44 4.47
C GLN A 52 1.37 -11.11 3.98
N SER A 53 1.87 -11.87 3.01
CA SER A 53 3.05 -11.48 2.24
C SER A 53 2.69 -10.44 1.17
N VAL A 54 3.71 -9.79 0.59
CA VAL A 54 3.50 -8.73 -0.42
C VAL A 54 2.87 -9.30 -1.70
N ASP A 55 3.23 -10.52 -2.08
CA ASP A 55 2.69 -11.24 -3.22
C ASP A 55 1.22 -11.64 -3.05
N GLU A 56 0.73 -11.79 -1.81
CA GLU A 56 -0.69 -12.07 -1.54
C GLU A 56 -1.58 -10.83 -1.72
N LEU A 57 -0.99 -9.63 -1.67
CA LEU A 57 -1.73 -8.37 -1.71
C LEU A 57 -2.52 -8.19 -3.00
N VAL A 58 -1.99 -8.68 -4.13
CA VAL A 58 -2.64 -8.51 -5.45
C VAL A 58 -3.98 -9.25 -5.56
N ASP A 59 -4.17 -10.29 -4.75
CA ASP A 59 -5.36 -11.13 -4.74
C ASP A 59 -6.26 -10.86 -3.52
N ASP A 60 -5.88 -9.94 -2.63
CA ASP A 60 -6.66 -9.62 -1.43
C ASP A 60 -8.00 -8.94 -1.82
N PRO A 61 -9.15 -9.44 -1.33
CA PRO A 61 -10.46 -8.89 -1.69
C PRO A 61 -10.65 -7.41 -1.33
N GLN A 62 -10.04 -6.93 -0.24
CA GLN A 62 -10.09 -5.52 0.15
C GLN A 62 -9.19 -4.67 -0.74
N VAL A 63 -8.02 -5.18 -1.14
CA VAL A 63 -7.15 -4.48 -2.11
C VAL A 63 -7.84 -4.30 -3.44
N ILE A 64 -8.50 -5.35 -3.93
CA ILE A 64 -9.27 -5.32 -5.18
C ILE A 64 -10.48 -4.39 -5.04
N ALA A 65 -11.27 -4.52 -3.98
CA ALA A 65 -12.48 -3.72 -3.77
C ALA A 65 -12.20 -2.20 -3.62
N ASN A 66 -11.02 -1.84 -3.12
CA ASN A 66 -10.61 -0.44 -2.94
C ASN A 66 -9.65 0.05 -4.04
N GLU A 67 -9.38 -0.75 -5.07
CA GLU A 67 -8.48 -0.41 -6.17
C GLU A 67 -7.09 0.10 -5.73
N TYR A 68 -6.57 -0.43 -4.61
CA TYR A 68 -5.28 -0.01 -4.06
C TYR A 68 -4.10 -0.39 -4.96
N ILE A 69 -4.28 -1.41 -5.81
CA ILE A 69 -3.36 -1.74 -6.89
C ILE A 69 -4.12 -1.62 -8.20
N THR A 70 -3.75 -0.65 -9.01
CA THR A 70 -4.38 -0.39 -10.31
C THR A 70 -3.47 -0.82 -11.46
N THR A 71 -4.05 -1.01 -12.64
CA THR A 71 -3.28 -1.19 -13.88
C THR A 71 -3.12 0.18 -14.53
N PHE A 72 -1.87 0.60 -14.74
CA PHE A 72 -1.52 1.79 -15.50
C PHE A 72 -0.92 1.38 -16.85
N ASP A 73 -1.46 1.89 -17.95
CA ASP A 73 -0.93 1.64 -19.29
C ASP A 73 0.19 2.63 -19.59
N HIS A 74 1.43 2.23 -19.31
CA HIS A 74 2.58 3.10 -19.44
C HIS A 74 3.00 3.23 -20.91
N PRO A 75 3.17 4.44 -21.46
CA PRO A 75 3.43 4.64 -22.90
C PRO A 75 4.61 3.84 -23.46
N ALA A 76 5.71 3.72 -22.70
CA ALA A 76 6.92 3.01 -23.13
C ALA A 76 6.96 1.49 -22.86
N ILE A 77 6.25 0.99 -21.83
CA ILE A 77 6.40 -0.41 -21.35
C ILE A 77 5.08 -1.19 -21.30
N GLY A 78 3.96 -0.55 -21.64
CA GLY A 78 2.63 -1.15 -21.63
C GLY A 78 2.01 -1.27 -20.22
N PRO A 79 1.05 -2.19 -20.03
CA PRO A 79 0.30 -2.28 -18.79
C PRO A 79 1.15 -2.79 -17.63
N ILE A 80 1.24 -1.99 -16.56
CA ILE A 80 1.93 -2.32 -15.32
C ILE A 80 1.01 -2.19 -14.11
N LYS A 81 1.32 -2.93 -13.04
CA LYS A 81 0.64 -2.77 -11.74
C LYS A 81 1.33 -1.69 -10.92
N MET A 82 0.55 -0.74 -10.43
CA MET A 82 1.03 0.36 -9.59
C MET A 82 0.16 0.53 -8.34
N CYS A 83 0.78 0.95 -7.24
CA CYS A 83 0.07 1.36 -6.03
C CYS A 83 -0.73 2.63 -6.35
N ASN A 84 -2.05 2.57 -6.18
CA ASN A 84 -2.95 3.68 -6.43
C ASN A 84 -2.98 4.66 -5.25
N HIS A 85 -3.64 5.80 -5.44
CA HIS A 85 -3.94 6.70 -4.34
C HIS A 85 -4.82 6.00 -3.29
N PRO A 86 -4.45 6.01 -1.99
CA PRO A 86 -5.13 5.20 -0.97
C PRO A 86 -6.52 5.72 -0.60
N ASN A 87 -6.83 6.98 -0.95
CA ASN A 87 -8.15 7.56 -0.72
C ASN A 87 -8.88 7.70 -2.05
N ILE A 88 -10.18 7.40 -2.04
CA ILE A 88 -11.08 7.59 -3.18
C ILE A 88 -11.99 8.78 -2.86
N TYR A 89 -12.01 9.78 -3.74
CA TYR A 89 -12.82 10.99 -3.59
C TYR A 89 -13.90 11.03 -4.68
N SER A 90 -15.15 11.30 -4.28
CA SER A 90 -16.28 11.36 -5.21
C SER A 90 -16.30 12.62 -6.08
N GLU A 91 -15.83 13.76 -5.56
CA GLU A 91 -15.87 15.05 -6.26
C GLU A 91 -14.55 15.41 -6.95
N THR A 92 -13.43 14.90 -6.43
CA THR A 92 -12.08 15.16 -6.94
C THR A 92 -11.31 13.85 -7.09
N PRO A 93 -11.69 12.99 -8.05
CA PRO A 93 -11.06 11.69 -8.21
C PRO A 93 -9.54 11.81 -8.26
N SER A 94 -8.87 11.03 -7.41
CA SER A 94 -7.41 10.94 -7.34
C SER A 94 -6.94 9.65 -7.98
N GLY A 95 -5.76 9.67 -8.59
CA GLY A 95 -5.17 8.49 -9.19
C GLY A 95 -3.87 8.78 -9.91
N ILE A 96 -3.41 7.79 -10.66
CA ILE A 96 -2.24 7.91 -11.54
C ILE A 96 -2.75 8.37 -12.91
N PHE A 97 -2.41 9.59 -13.30
CA PHE A 97 -2.89 10.20 -14.54
C PHE A 97 -1.85 10.23 -15.65
N ARG A 98 -0.56 10.15 -15.29
CA ARG A 98 0.57 10.17 -16.21
C ARG A 98 1.74 9.42 -15.61
N GLU A 99 2.65 8.99 -16.47
CA GLU A 99 3.92 8.39 -16.11
C GLU A 99 4.82 9.39 -15.37
N ALA A 100 5.84 8.84 -14.69
CA ALA A 100 6.90 9.68 -14.16
C ALA A 100 7.68 10.30 -15.32
N PRO A 101 8.01 11.61 -15.26
CA PRO A 101 8.71 12.25 -16.35
C PRO A 101 10.11 11.67 -16.54
N GLU A 102 10.55 11.63 -17.79
CA GLU A 102 11.92 11.36 -18.13
C GLU A 102 12.84 12.50 -17.62
N LEU A 103 14.13 12.18 -17.52
CA LEU A 103 15.12 13.15 -17.13
C LEU A 103 15.13 14.31 -18.14
N GLY A 104 14.79 15.51 -17.67
CA GLY A 104 14.77 16.72 -18.48
C GLY A 104 13.52 16.93 -19.33
N GLN A 105 12.52 16.03 -19.27
CA GLN A 105 11.34 16.04 -20.15
C GLN A 105 10.61 17.39 -20.23
N HIS A 106 10.54 18.14 -19.13
CA HIS A 106 9.83 19.43 -19.07
C HIS A 106 10.77 20.64 -18.97
N THR A 107 12.08 20.48 -19.25
CA THR A 107 13.07 21.57 -19.06
C THR A 107 12.76 22.76 -19.96
N GLU A 108 12.59 22.52 -21.25
CA GLU A 108 12.31 23.58 -22.23
C GLU A 108 10.93 24.19 -22.01
N GLU A 109 9.91 23.36 -21.76
CA GLU A 109 8.54 23.80 -21.42
C GLU A 109 8.55 24.81 -20.27
N ILE A 110 9.20 24.47 -19.15
CA ILE A 110 9.26 25.36 -17.98
C ILE A 110 10.06 26.65 -18.30
N LEU A 111 11.19 26.53 -19.00
CA LEU A 111 12.01 27.71 -19.32
C LEU A 111 11.28 28.69 -20.23
N ILE A 112 10.56 28.19 -21.24
CA ILE A 112 9.84 29.03 -22.20
C ILE A 112 8.54 29.53 -21.59
N ASP A 113 7.66 28.61 -21.16
CA ASP A 113 6.26 28.93 -20.88
C ASP A 113 6.07 29.57 -19.50
N GLU A 114 6.92 29.23 -18.52
CA GLU A 114 6.79 29.71 -17.14
C GLU A 114 7.83 30.78 -16.76
N LEU A 115 8.99 30.80 -17.45
CA LEU A 115 10.11 31.69 -17.12
C LEU A 115 10.47 32.69 -18.23
N ASP A 116 9.77 32.68 -19.36
CA ASP A 116 9.94 33.60 -20.49
C ASP A 116 11.35 33.59 -21.12
N TYR A 117 12.07 32.45 -21.08
CA TYR A 117 13.36 32.31 -21.76
C TYR A 117 13.17 32.19 -23.27
N SER A 118 14.09 32.78 -24.02
CA SER A 118 14.17 32.58 -25.46
C SER A 118 14.89 31.28 -25.82
N TRP A 119 14.72 30.81 -27.05
CA TRP A 119 15.50 29.68 -27.58
C TRP A 119 17.00 29.99 -27.60
N GLU A 120 17.38 31.25 -27.77
CA GLU A 120 18.76 31.70 -27.66
C GLU A 120 19.31 31.51 -26.23
N ASP A 121 18.53 31.85 -25.19
CA ASP A 121 18.94 31.65 -23.80
C ASP A 121 19.10 30.16 -23.46
N ILE A 122 18.16 29.33 -23.93
CA ILE A 122 18.20 27.87 -23.73
C ILE A 122 19.44 27.26 -24.36
N THR A 123 19.76 27.64 -25.60
CA THR A 123 20.97 27.17 -26.29
C THR A 123 22.23 27.50 -25.48
N VAL A 124 22.31 28.71 -24.91
CA VAL A 124 23.45 29.11 -24.06
C VAL A 124 23.55 28.26 -22.79
N LEU A 125 22.43 27.85 -22.21
CA LEU A 125 22.41 26.98 -21.02
C LEU A 125 22.83 25.55 -21.35
N GLN A 126 22.38 25.02 -22.50
CA GLN A 126 22.79 23.70 -23.01
C GLN A 126 24.29 23.67 -23.32
N ASP A 127 24.81 24.67 -24.03
CA ASP A 127 26.23 24.79 -24.37
C ASP A 127 27.14 24.86 -23.14
N LYS A 128 26.62 25.42 -22.04
CA LYS A 128 27.32 25.49 -20.74
C LYS A 128 27.14 24.22 -19.89
N GLY A 129 26.33 23.25 -20.33
CA GLY A 129 26.00 22.04 -19.59
C GLY A 129 25.23 22.31 -18.29
N VAL A 130 24.51 23.44 -18.22
CA VAL A 130 23.67 23.79 -17.06
C VAL A 130 22.36 23.01 -17.09
N ILE A 131 21.86 22.75 -18.30
CA ILE A 131 20.70 21.91 -18.60
C ILE A 131 21.09 20.86 -19.64
N LEU A 132 20.24 19.85 -19.81
CA LEU A 132 20.44 18.74 -20.75
C LEU A 132 20.16 19.14 -22.21
#